data_AF-A0AA92SWV3-F1
#
_entry.id   AF-A0AA92SWV3-F1
#
_cell.length_a   1.000
_cell.length_b   1.000
_cell.length_c   1.000
_cell.angle_alpha   90.00
_cell.angle_beta   90.00
_cell.angle_gamma   90.00
#
_symmetry.space_group_name_H-M   'P 1'
#
loop_
_entity.id
_entity.type
_entity.pdbx_description
1 polymer ?
#
loop_
_entity_poly.entity_id
_entity_poly.type
_entity_poly.pdbx_seq_one_letter_code
_entity_poly.pdbx_strand_id
1 'polypeptide(L)'
;MSKKSMIPTQASIRKAYVEEYLKRRPDAEEFARFTESELADFIRKHESPNFESIYTQLDHNYYDRVRHDMAIDGQMRTEDNAADNRYSLHLKTWSGFLESKVFRNLFKTKIAIEDLSSDAEPSAPSTPSFREETEGERKHIQKEMDVIRRNPQLRQMCLDKYGYQCQCCGMDFEETYGKELGANFMEVHHLRMISTYETDGVPKDFMENLVPLCSNCHSMIHHIKDSEHPLRDLREAYRGIKKEIKIWKQD
;
A
#
# COMPACT_ATOMS: atom_id res chain seq x y z
N MET A 1 -16.33 13.17 -18.97
CA MET A 1 -17.24 12.25 -18.25
C MET A 1 -16.50 11.68 -17.06
N SER A 2 -16.98 11.95 -15.85
CA SER A 2 -16.34 11.54 -14.60
C SER A 2 -16.25 10.01 -14.55
N LYS A 3 -15.03 9.45 -14.54
CA LYS A 3 -14.82 8.04 -14.23
C LYS A 3 -15.16 7.87 -12.75
N LYS A 4 -16.44 7.60 -12.46
CA LYS A 4 -16.86 7.11 -11.15
C LYS A 4 -15.99 5.89 -10.85
N SER A 5 -15.19 5.98 -9.78
CA SER A 5 -14.69 4.79 -9.09
C SER A 5 -15.93 3.95 -8.78
N MET A 6 -16.15 2.88 -9.55
CA MET A 6 -17.28 1.99 -9.30
C MET A 6 -17.00 1.28 -7.99
N ILE A 7 -17.69 1.72 -6.93
CA ILE A 7 -17.78 0.95 -5.69
C ILE A 7 -18.39 -0.40 -6.10
N PRO A 8 -17.72 -1.53 -5.85
CA PRO A 8 -18.26 -2.83 -6.20
C PRO A 8 -19.58 -3.05 -5.46
N THR A 9 -20.61 -3.47 -6.19
CA THR A 9 -21.92 -3.76 -5.62
C THR A 9 -21.84 -5.01 -4.74
N GLN A 10 -22.75 -5.13 -3.75
CA GLN A 10 -22.90 -6.36 -2.96
C GLN A 10 -22.97 -7.62 -3.83
N ALA A 11 -23.71 -7.57 -4.95
CA ALA A 11 -23.79 -8.67 -5.90
C ALA A 11 -22.43 -9.04 -6.51
N SER A 12 -21.58 -8.06 -6.82
CA SER A 12 -20.23 -8.31 -7.37
C SER A 12 -19.27 -8.91 -6.33
N ILE A 13 -19.37 -8.48 -5.07
CA ILE A 13 -18.56 -9.02 -3.97
C ILE A 13 -18.98 -10.46 -3.69
N ARG A 14 -20.29 -10.72 -3.58
CA ARG A 14 -20.85 -12.07 -3.41
C ARG A 14 -20.40 -13.01 -4.51
N LYS A 15 -20.53 -12.57 -5.77
CA LYS A 15 -20.12 -13.36 -6.94
C LYS A 15 -18.64 -13.75 -6.84
N ALA A 16 -17.76 -12.81 -6.53
CA ALA A 16 -16.33 -13.08 -6.38
C ALA A 16 -16.02 -14.03 -5.22
N TYR A 17 -16.74 -13.92 -4.10
CA TYR A 17 -16.60 -14.82 -2.96
C TYR A 17 -16.94 -16.26 -3.34
N VAL A 18 -18.10 -16.47 -3.97
CA VAL A 18 -18.57 -17.81 -4.37
C VAL A 18 -17.71 -18.40 -5.50
N GLU A 19 -17.47 -17.65 -6.57
CA GLU A 19 -16.88 -18.18 -7.80
C GLU A 19 -15.37 -18.43 -7.72
N GLU A 20 -14.64 -17.70 -6.88
CA GLU A 20 -13.19 -17.75 -6.88
C GLU A 20 -12.62 -18.23 -5.54
N TYR A 21 -13.20 -17.80 -4.41
CA TYR A 21 -12.72 -18.21 -3.10
C TYR A 21 -13.33 -19.53 -2.63
N LEU A 22 -14.61 -19.77 -2.91
CA LEU A 22 -15.31 -21.02 -2.57
C LEU A 22 -15.36 -22.04 -3.72
N LYS A 23 -14.69 -21.78 -4.85
CA LYS A 23 -14.78 -22.55 -6.11
C LYS A 23 -14.53 -24.06 -6.03
N ARG A 24 -13.86 -24.52 -4.98
CA ARG A 24 -13.53 -25.93 -4.73
C ARG A 24 -14.46 -26.60 -3.72
N ARG A 25 -15.47 -25.87 -3.20
CA ARG A 25 -16.44 -26.38 -2.25
C ARG A 25 -17.74 -26.78 -2.94
N PRO A 26 -18.27 -27.98 -2.68
CA PRO A 26 -19.52 -28.44 -3.28
C PRO A 26 -20.74 -27.65 -2.75
N ASP A 27 -20.62 -27.04 -1.57
CA ASP A 27 -21.65 -26.31 -0.83
C ASP A 27 -21.44 -24.78 -0.86
N ALA A 28 -20.66 -24.25 -1.81
CA ALA A 28 -20.24 -22.84 -1.85
C ALA A 28 -21.40 -21.83 -1.67
N GLU A 29 -22.56 -22.08 -2.28
CA GLU A 29 -23.73 -21.21 -2.17
C GLU A 29 -24.46 -21.30 -0.82
N GLU A 30 -24.48 -22.48 -0.20
CA GLU A 30 -25.00 -22.62 1.16
C GLU A 30 -24.05 -22.01 2.19
N PHE A 31 -22.75 -22.17 1.97
CA PHE A 31 -21.72 -21.56 2.78
C PHE A 31 -21.78 -20.02 2.71
N ALA A 32 -21.97 -19.46 1.52
CA ALA A 32 -22.20 -18.02 1.37
C ALA A 32 -23.45 -17.58 2.13
N ARG A 33 -24.59 -18.26 1.96
CA ARG A 33 -25.84 -17.93 2.67
C ARG A 33 -25.72 -17.95 4.19
N PHE A 34 -25.02 -18.92 4.77
CA PHE A 34 -24.77 -18.93 6.21
C PHE A 34 -23.93 -17.72 6.66
N THR A 35 -22.95 -17.32 5.85
CA THR A 35 -22.15 -16.11 6.12
C THR A 35 -23.02 -14.85 6.08
N GLU A 36 -24.02 -14.82 5.19
CA GLU A 36 -24.92 -13.68 4.98
C GLU A 36 -26.00 -13.54 6.09
N SER A 37 -26.54 -14.66 6.58
CA SER A 37 -27.60 -14.67 7.60
C SER A 37 -27.07 -15.05 8.98
N GLU A 38 -26.73 -16.31 9.19
CA GLU A 38 -26.46 -16.88 10.51
C GLU A 38 -25.27 -16.20 11.18
N LEU A 39 -24.19 -15.97 10.43
CA LEU A 39 -23.02 -15.27 10.96
C LEU A 39 -23.35 -13.80 11.27
N ALA A 40 -24.14 -13.13 10.43
CA ALA A 40 -24.54 -11.74 10.67
C ALA A 40 -25.39 -11.61 11.94
N ASP A 41 -26.29 -12.55 12.19
CA ASP A 41 -27.11 -12.60 13.40
C ASP A 41 -26.29 -12.92 14.64
N PHE A 42 -25.32 -13.82 14.53
CA PHE A 42 -24.37 -14.10 15.60
C PHE A 42 -23.55 -12.84 15.98
N ILE A 43 -23.04 -12.11 14.98
CA ILE A 43 -22.31 -10.84 15.20
C ILE A 43 -23.23 -9.79 15.84
N ARG A 44 -24.49 -9.69 15.40
CA ARG A 44 -25.47 -8.77 16.02
C ARG A 44 -25.73 -9.08 17.49
N LYS A 45 -25.77 -10.35 17.83
CA LYS A 45 -26.05 -10.83 19.18
C LYS A 45 -24.91 -10.55 20.17
N HIS A 46 -23.66 -10.76 19.75
CA HIS A 46 -22.53 -10.77 20.68
C HIS A 46 -21.60 -9.56 20.58
N GLU A 47 -21.52 -8.91 19.41
CA GLU A 47 -20.47 -7.94 19.13
C GLU A 47 -21.03 -6.55 18.82
N SER A 48 -21.97 -6.47 17.87
CA SER A 48 -22.48 -5.20 17.39
C SER A 48 -23.95 -5.29 16.99
N PRO A 49 -24.89 -4.85 17.86
CA PRO A 49 -26.32 -4.86 17.57
C PRO A 49 -26.72 -4.13 16.28
N ASN A 50 -25.92 -3.14 15.87
CA ASN A 50 -26.13 -2.35 14.65
C ASN A 50 -25.38 -2.92 13.42
N PHE A 51 -24.85 -4.15 13.50
CA PHE A 51 -24.23 -4.80 12.35
C PHE A 51 -25.26 -5.02 11.25
N GLU A 52 -25.03 -4.40 10.09
CA GLU A 52 -26.00 -4.41 8.99
C GLU A 52 -25.83 -5.66 8.12
N SER A 53 -24.65 -5.86 7.53
CA SER A 53 -24.34 -7.06 6.77
C SER A 53 -22.83 -7.24 6.58
N ILE A 54 -22.44 -8.45 6.17
CA ILE A 54 -21.05 -8.72 5.78
C ILE A 54 -20.57 -7.90 4.58
N TYR A 55 -21.49 -7.36 3.78
CA TYR A 55 -21.18 -6.59 2.58
C TYR A 55 -21.04 -5.09 2.82
N THR A 56 -21.49 -4.60 3.97
CA THR A 56 -21.30 -3.21 4.39
C THR A 56 -20.12 -3.07 5.36
N GLN A 57 -19.81 -4.12 6.12
CA GLN A 57 -18.58 -4.23 6.90
C GLN A 57 -17.50 -5.02 6.12
N LEU A 58 -16.61 -4.30 5.44
CA LEU A 58 -15.57 -4.89 4.57
C LEU A 58 -14.16 -4.85 5.17
N ASP A 59 -14.03 -4.53 6.46
CA ASP A 59 -12.76 -4.63 7.21
C ASP A 59 -12.50 -6.09 7.62
N HIS A 60 -11.43 -6.70 7.12
CA HIS A 60 -11.05 -8.08 7.49
C HIS A 60 -10.65 -8.18 8.97
N ASN A 61 -10.00 -7.13 9.51
CA ASN A 61 -9.59 -7.09 10.91
C ASN A 61 -10.78 -7.09 11.86
N TYR A 62 -11.95 -6.61 11.43
CA TYR A 62 -13.18 -6.72 12.20
C TYR A 62 -13.51 -8.19 12.49
N TYR A 63 -13.51 -9.04 11.47
CA TYR A 63 -13.84 -10.45 11.60
C TYR A 63 -12.76 -11.25 12.35
N ASP A 64 -11.49 -10.86 12.20
CA ASP A 64 -10.39 -11.44 12.98
C ASP A 64 -10.50 -11.10 14.47
N ARG A 65 -10.89 -9.87 14.81
CA ARG A 65 -11.19 -9.47 16.19
C ARG A 65 -12.36 -10.27 16.77
N VAL A 66 -13.50 -10.32 16.06
CA VAL A 66 -14.66 -11.13 16.50
C VAL A 66 -14.27 -12.60 16.70
N ARG A 67 -13.42 -13.15 15.83
CA ARG A 67 -12.92 -14.52 15.97
C ARG A 67 -11.98 -14.69 17.18
N HIS A 68 -11.17 -13.68 17.49
CA HIS A 68 -10.33 -13.65 18.69
C HIS A 68 -11.16 -13.54 19.96
N ASP A 69 -12.12 -12.63 19.99
CA ASP A 69 -13.00 -12.37 21.13
C ASP A 69 -13.85 -13.62 21.43
N MET A 70 -14.35 -14.31 20.41
CA MET A 70 -15.00 -15.62 20.55
C MET A 70 -14.10 -16.70 21.19
N ALA A 71 -12.78 -16.65 21.00
CA ALA A 71 -11.89 -17.62 21.63
C ALA A 71 -11.75 -17.37 23.15
N ILE A 72 -11.93 -16.12 23.56
CA ILE A 72 -11.85 -15.64 24.95
C ILE A 72 -13.20 -15.77 25.65
N ASP A 73 -14.30 -15.41 24.98
CA ASP A 73 -15.66 -15.47 25.48
C ASP A 73 -16.19 -16.92 25.54
N GLY A 74 -16.49 -17.38 26.75
CA GLY A 74 -16.97 -18.74 26.99
C GLY A 74 -18.35 -19.04 26.40
N GLN A 75 -19.23 -18.04 26.28
CA GLN A 75 -20.57 -18.21 25.70
C GLN A 75 -20.49 -18.33 24.18
N MET A 76 -19.77 -17.42 23.53
CA MET A 76 -19.56 -17.46 22.08
C MET A 76 -18.88 -18.77 21.66
N ARG A 77 -17.86 -19.21 22.40
CA ARG A 77 -17.19 -20.51 22.16
C ARG A 77 -18.13 -21.70 22.31
N THR A 78 -19.05 -21.66 23.28
CA THR A 78 -20.01 -22.75 23.49
C THR A 78 -21.03 -22.82 22.35
N GLU A 79 -21.48 -21.66 21.87
CA GLU A 79 -22.41 -21.57 20.74
C GLU A 79 -21.74 -21.98 19.41
N ASP A 80 -20.46 -21.61 19.20
CA ASP A 80 -19.67 -22.09 18.06
C ASP A 80 -19.43 -23.59 18.10
N ASN A 81 -19.08 -24.15 19.27
CA ASN A 81 -18.96 -25.59 19.44
C ASN A 81 -20.27 -26.34 19.15
N ALA A 82 -21.42 -25.78 19.59
CA ALA A 82 -22.74 -26.35 19.32
C ALA A 82 -23.12 -26.27 17.83
N ALA A 83 -22.55 -25.31 17.10
CA ALA A 83 -22.71 -25.15 15.66
C ALA A 83 -21.57 -25.81 14.86
N ASP A 84 -20.89 -26.82 15.41
CA ASP A 84 -19.78 -27.54 14.75
C ASP A 84 -18.65 -26.62 14.24
N ASN A 85 -18.33 -25.58 15.00
CA ASN A 85 -17.33 -24.54 14.68
C ASN A 85 -17.63 -23.75 13.40
N ARG A 86 -18.91 -23.67 13.00
CA ARG A 86 -19.30 -22.95 11.79
C ARG A 86 -19.02 -21.45 11.92
N TYR A 87 -19.34 -20.79 13.04
CA TYR A 87 -19.12 -19.35 13.14
C TYR A 87 -17.63 -19.00 13.04
N SER A 88 -16.76 -19.73 13.74
CA SER A 88 -15.31 -19.52 13.60
C SER A 88 -14.83 -19.79 12.19
N LEU A 89 -15.27 -20.88 11.56
CA LEU A 89 -14.92 -21.20 10.18
C LEU A 89 -15.36 -20.09 9.22
N HIS A 90 -16.59 -19.60 9.33
CA HIS A 90 -17.13 -18.56 8.46
C HIS A 90 -16.44 -17.21 8.68
N LEU A 91 -16.14 -16.81 9.93
CA LEU A 91 -15.35 -15.62 10.24
C LEU A 91 -13.97 -15.65 9.57
N LYS A 92 -13.25 -16.76 9.71
CA LYS A 92 -11.93 -16.94 9.08
C LYS A 92 -12.00 -16.98 7.56
N THR A 93 -13.01 -17.64 7.01
CA THR A 93 -13.18 -17.81 5.56
C THR A 93 -13.55 -16.48 4.90
N TRP A 94 -14.40 -15.68 5.55
CA TRP A 94 -14.76 -14.34 5.08
C TRP A 94 -13.60 -13.35 5.23
N SER A 95 -12.92 -13.33 6.39
CA SER A 95 -11.70 -12.52 6.60
C SER A 95 -10.64 -12.80 5.51
N GLY A 96 -10.31 -14.07 5.30
CA GLY A 96 -9.34 -14.46 4.27
C GLY A 96 -9.79 -14.16 2.82
N PHE A 97 -11.11 -14.05 2.57
CA PHE A 97 -11.61 -13.56 1.29
C PHE A 97 -11.35 -12.05 1.12
N LEU A 98 -11.61 -11.24 2.16
CA LEU A 98 -11.36 -9.79 2.13
C LEU A 98 -9.87 -9.46 1.93
N GLU A 99 -8.95 -10.30 2.41
CA GLU A 99 -7.50 -10.16 2.15
C GLU A 99 -7.06 -10.63 0.75
N SER A 100 -7.92 -11.39 0.05
CA SER A 100 -7.55 -12.04 -1.20
C SER A 100 -7.26 -11.06 -2.34
N LYS A 101 -6.42 -11.47 -3.29
CA LYS A 101 -6.19 -10.70 -4.54
C LYS A 101 -7.49 -10.49 -5.33
N VAL A 102 -8.42 -11.43 -5.21
CA VAL A 102 -9.72 -11.44 -5.89
C VAL A 102 -10.56 -10.27 -5.41
N PHE A 103 -10.74 -10.15 -4.10
CA PHE A 103 -11.46 -9.04 -3.49
C PHE A 103 -10.80 -7.70 -3.82
N ARG A 104 -9.47 -7.61 -3.67
CA ARG A 104 -8.70 -6.39 -4.02
C ARG A 104 -8.89 -5.98 -5.49
N ASN A 105 -9.01 -6.93 -6.41
CA ASN A 105 -9.22 -6.64 -7.82
C ASN A 105 -10.64 -6.13 -8.14
N LEU A 106 -11.62 -6.29 -7.26
CA LEU A 106 -12.96 -5.69 -7.43
C LEU A 106 -12.93 -4.16 -7.37
N PHE A 107 -11.95 -3.59 -6.65
CA PHE A 107 -11.78 -2.15 -6.50
C PHE A 107 -10.79 -1.55 -7.50
N LYS A 108 -10.09 -2.39 -8.27
CA LYS A 108 -9.22 -1.93 -9.35
C LYS A 108 -10.08 -1.65 -10.58
N THR A 109 -10.20 -0.38 -10.94
CA THR A 109 -10.75 0.01 -12.24
C THR A 109 -9.97 -0.75 -13.32
N LYS A 110 -10.64 -1.66 -14.06
CA LYS A 110 -10.08 -2.22 -15.28
C LYS A 110 -9.84 -1.06 -16.24
N ILE A 111 -8.60 -0.61 -16.36
CA ILE A 111 -8.17 0.10 -17.56
C ILE A 111 -8.14 -0.98 -18.64
N ALA A 112 -9.20 -1.07 -19.42
CA ALA A 112 -9.14 -1.75 -20.70
C ALA A 112 -8.14 -0.95 -21.55
N ILE A 113 -6.93 -1.50 -21.71
CA ILE A 113 -6.06 -1.11 -22.81
C ILE A 113 -6.64 -1.86 -24.01
N GLU A 114 -7.63 -1.24 -24.67
CA GLU A 114 -7.97 -1.60 -26.03
C GLU A 114 -7.18 -0.67 -26.95
N ASP A 115 -6.31 -1.33 -27.70
CA ASP A 115 -5.63 -0.99 -28.95
C ASP A 115 -5.73 0.46 -29.46
N LEU A 116 -4.55 1.04 -29.65
CA LEU A 116 -4.33 2.26 -30.41
C LEU A 116 -4.57 1.98 -31.91
N SER A 117 -5.63 2.56 -32.46
CA SER A 117 -5.65 2.93 -33.88
C SER A 117 -6.21 4.33 -34.07
N SER A 118 -5.26 5.23 -34.34
CA SER A 118 -5.26 6.42 -35.20
C SER A 118 -6.52 7.29 -35.38
N ASP A 119 -6.21 8.60 -35.37
CA ASP A 119 -6.90 9.71 -36.02
C ASP A 119 -8.03 10.41 -35.25
N ALA A 120 -7.64 11.34 -34.38
CA ALA A 120 -8.48 12.50 -34.06
C ALA A 120 -7.62 13.74 -33.76
N GLU A 121 -7.87 14.79 -34.52
CA GLU A 121 -7.32 16.15 -34.43
C GLU A 121 -7.36 16.77 -33.02
N PRO A 122 -6.49 17.77 -32.73
CA PRO A 122 -6.36 18.36 -31.41
C PRO A 122 -7.59 19.21 -31.06
N SER A 123 -8.53 18.64 -30.30
CA SER A 123 -9.57 19.42 -29.64
C SER A 123 -8.95 20.29 -28.54
N ALA A 124 -9.32 21.58 -28.57
CA ALA A 124 -8.88 22.69 -27.72
C ALA A 124 -8.59 22.35 -26.24
N PRO A 125 -7.69 23.10 -25.57
CA PRO A 125 -7.33 22.84 -24.18
C PRO A 125 -8.55 23.04 -23.28
N SER A 126 -9.09 21.93 -22.78
CA SER A 126 -10.05 21.96 -21.69
C SER A 126 -9.39 22.63 -20.49
N THR A 127 -9.93 23.77 -20.08
CA THR A 127 -9.55 24.48 -18.86
C THR A 127 -9.54 23.48 -17.70
N PRO A 128 -8.48 23.40 -16.89
CA PRO A 128 -8.48 22.50 -15.74
C PRO A 128 -9.59 22.98 -14.80
N SER A 129 -10.65 22.20 -14.68
CA SER A 129 -11.66 22.37 -13.64
C SER A 129 -10.92 22.32 -12.30
N PHE A 130 -10.85 23.47 -11.63
CA PHE A 130 -10.44 23.53 -10.24
C PHE A 130 -11.37 22.58 -9.47
N ARG A 131 -10.82 21.65 -8.69
CA ARG A 131 -11.64 20.81 -7.83
C ARG A 131 -12.28 21.72 -6.78
N GLU A 132 -13.60 21.66 -6.64
CA GLU A 132 -14.34 22.31 -5.54
C GLU A 132 -14.08 21.61 -4.18
N GLU A 133 -12.90 21.02 -3.97
CA GLU A 133 -12.46 20.54 -2.66
C GLU A 133 -11.90 21.77 -1.93
N THR A 134 -12.54 22.17 -0.83
CA THR A 134 -12.08 23.30 -0.01
C THR A 134 -10.66 23.01 0.51
N GLU A 135 -9.74 23.96 0.35
CA GLU A 135 -8.40 23.86 0.93
C GLU A 135 -8.54 23.70 2.45
N GLY A 136 -8.22 22.49 2.96
CA GLY A 136 -8.26 22.20 4.39
C GLY A 136 -9.40 21.30 4.89
N GLU A 137 -10.21 20.68 4.02
CA GLU A 137 -11.17 19.65 4.45
C GLU A 137 -10.44 18.46 5.11
N ARG A 138 -10.78 18.17 6.37
CA ARG A 138 -10.16 17.09 7.15
C ARG A 138 -10.87 15.77 6.87
N LYS A 139 -10.23 14.89 6.09
CA LYS A 139 -10.66 13.50 5.94
C LYS A 139 -9.88 12.63 6.93
N HIS A 140 -10.59 11.98 7.85
CA HIS A 140 -10.02 10.96 8.73
C HIS A 140 -9.90 9.66 7.93
N ILE A 141 -8.68 9.27 7.58
CA ILE A 141 -8.38 8.05 6.83
C ILE A 141 -7.69 7.07 7.78
N GLN A 142 -8.32 5.91 8.03
CA GLN A 142 -7.65 4.78 8.67
C GLN A 142 -6.96 3.98 7.56
N LYS A 143 -5.62 3.97 7.56
CA LYS A 143 -4.79 3.27 6.59
C LYS A 143 -4.00 2.19 7.31
N GLU A 144 -4.24 0.93 6.96
CA GLU A 144 -3.33 -0.16 7.31
C GLU A 144 -2.02 0.03 6.52
N MET A 145 -0.90 0.02 7.24
CA MET A 145 0.43 0.26 6.70
C MET A 145 1.34 -0.87 7.10
N ASP A 146 1.89 -1.57 6.11
CA ASP A 146 2.98 -2.50 6.33
C ASP A 146 4.23 -1.72 6.76
N VAL A 147 4.69 -1.94 8.00
CA VAL A 147 5.88 -1.28 8.54
C VAL A 147 7.10 -2.13 8.21
N ILE A 148 7.79 -1.76 7.12
CA ILE A 148 9.10 -2.31 6.81
C ILE A 148 10.13 -1.73 7.80
N ARG A 149 10.62 -2.56 8.72
CA ARG A 149 11.68 -2.16 9.66
C ARG A 149 12.99 -1.93 8.90
N ARG A 150 13.56 -0.75 9.05
CA ARG A 150 14.89 -0.39 8.51
C ARG A 150 15.93 -0.48 9.62
N ASN A 151 17.15 -0.92 9.28
CA ASN A 151 18.25 -0.93 10.24
C ASN A 151 18.91 0.47 10.29
N PRO A 152 18.81 1.21 11.42
CA PRO A 152 19.39 2.54 11.54
C PRO A 152 20.93 2.53 11.47
N GLN A 153 21.59 1.42 11.79
CA GLN A 153 23.05 1.30 11.70
C GLN A 153 23.52 1.37 10.25
N LEU A 154 22.80 0.74 9.30
CA LEU A 154 23.13 0.80 7.87
C LEU A 154 23.02 2.23 7.33
N ARG A 155 22.01 2.98 7.79
CA ARG A 155 21.89 4.41 7.49
C ARG A 155 23.12 5.17 7.98
N GLN A 156 23.52 4.96 9.24
CA GLN A 156 24.65 5.67 9.82
C GLN A 156 25.96 5.31 9.10
N MET A 157 26.21 4.02 8.82
CA MET A 157 27.37 3.58 8.06
C MET A 157 27.47 4.24 6.68
N CYS A 158 26.34 4.41 5.98
CA CYS A 158 26.27 5.13 4.71
C CYS A 158 26.72 6.60 4.85
N LEU A 159 26.25 7.28 5.89
CA LEU A 159 26.61 8.67 6.17
C LEU A 159 28.04 8.81 6.69
N ASP A 160 28.54 7.85 7.45
CA ASP A 160 29.93 7.82 7.90
C ASP A 160 30.90 7.64 6.71
N LYS A 161 30.50 6.85 5.70
CA LYS A 161 31.29 6.61 4.48
C LYS A 161 31.26 7.78 3.50
N TYR A 162 30.08 8.33 3.21
CA TYR A 162 29.88 9.30 2.13
C TYR A 162 29.63 10.74 2.61
N GLY A 163 29.47 10.94 3.93
CA GLY A 163 29.15 12.21 4.55
C GLY A 163 27.69 12.63 4.40
N TYR A 164 27.37 13.78 5.01
CA TYR A 164 26.08 14.47 4.86
C TYR A 164 26.07 15.33 3.60
N GLN A 165 26.48 14.75 2.47
CA GLN A 165 26.57 15.41 1.18
C GLN A 165 25.80 14.63 0.11
N CYS A 166 24.97 15.34 -0.66
CA CYS A 166 24.17 14.75 -1.74
C CYS A 166 25.07 14.19 -2.85
N GLN A 167 24.92 12.90 -3.16
CA GLN A 167 25.72 12.22 -4.18
C GLN A 167 25.33 12.55 -5.62
N CYS A 168 24.31 13.39 -5.85
CA CYS A 168 23.94 13.90 -7.16
C CYS A 168 24.45 15.33 -7.41
N CYS A 169 24.05 16.28 -6.56
CA CYS A 169 24.35 17.70 -6.75
C CYS A 169 25.43 18.27 -5.81
N GLY A 170 25.93 17.47 -4.85
CA GLY A 170 26.94 17.90 -3.88
C GLY A 170 26.44 18.80 -2.75
N MET A 171 25.13 19.05 -2.66
CA MET A 171 24.53 19.87 -1.61
C MET A 171 24.71 19.28 -0.21
N ASP A 172 25.04 20.15 0.74
CA ASP A 172 25.09 19.90 2.19
C ASP A 172 24.08 20.84 2.87
N PHE A 173 23.26 20.30 3.79
CA PHE A 173 22.22 21.10 4.46
C PHE A 173 22.78 22.04 5.52
N GLU A 174 23.83 21.68 6.25
CA GLU A 174 24.48 22.56 7.22
C GLU A 174 25.13 23.75 6.51
N GLU A 175 25.77 23.51 5.37
CA GLU A 175 26.35 24.57 4.55
C GLU A 175 25.27 25.50 3.95
N THR A 176 24.12 24.95 3.55
CA THR A 176 23.07 25.71 2.85
C THR A 176 22.10 26.42 3.79
N TYR A 177 21.76 25.82 4.94
CA TYR A 177 20.74 26.33 5.86
C TYR A 177 21.30 26.67 7.26
N GLY A 178 22.60 26.47 7.47
CA GLY A 178 23.23 26.68 8.76
C GLY A 178 23.11 25.47 9.69
N LYS A 179 23.95 25.46 10.72
CA LYS A 179 24.10 24.36 11.68
C LYS A 179 22.82 24.05 12.47
N GLU A 180 22.03 25.07 12.79
CA GLU A 180 20.81 24.90 13.59
C GLU A 180 19.73 24.08 12.88
N LEU A 181 19.68 24.14 11.55
CA LEU A 181 18.67 23.46 10.73
C LEU A 181 19.22 22.25 9.96
N GLY A 182 20.49 22.32 9.54
CA GLY A 182 21.05 21.37 8.58
C GLY A 182 22.06 20.37 9.14
N ALA A 183 22.52 20.54 10.39
CA ALA A 183 23.52 19.66 10.97
C ALA A 183 23.01 18.20 11.03
N ASN A 184 23.84 17.28 10.54
CA ASN A 184 23.53 15.85 10.49
C ASN A 184 22.22 15.50 9.74
N PHE A 185 21.77 16.35 8.81
CA PHE A 185 20.58 16.10 8.01
C PHE A 185 20.94 15.67 6.58
N MET A 186 20.56 14.46 6.22
CA MET A 186 20.62 13.92 4.87
C MET A 186 19.69 12.70 4.75
N GLU A 187 19.06 12.55 3.60
CA GLU A 187 18.17 11.42 3.31
C GLU A 187 18.97 10.30 2.65
N VAL A 188 18.84 9.06 3.17
CA VAL A 188 19.49 7.88 2.59
C VAL A 188 18.46 7.10 1.77
N HIS A 189 18.73 7.01 0.47
CA HIS A 189 17.91 6.32 -0.50
C HIS A 189 18.40 4.88 -0.77
N HIS A 190 17.48 3.97 -1.10
CA HIS A 190 17.80 2.63 -1.57
C HIS A 190 17.71 2.58 -3.09
N LEU A 191 18.82 2.39 -3.80
CA LEU A 191 18.86 2.37 -5.27
C LEU A 191 17.96 1.28 -5.85
N ARG A 192 18.01 0.08 -5.26
CA ARG A 192 17.00 -0.97 -5.40
C ARG A 192 15.99 -0.84 -4.28
N MET A 193 14.74 -0.57 -4.65
CA MET A 193 13.66 -0.31 -3.70
C MET A 193 13.38 -1.55 -2.83
N ILE A 194 13.22 -1.34 -1.52
CA ILE A 194 12.91 -2.45 -0.58
C ILE A 194 11.61 -3.17 -0.96
N SER A 195 10.66 -2.47 -1.57
CA SER A 195 9.39 -3.05 -2.03
C SER A 195 9.56 -4.15 -3.08
N THR A 196 10.70 -4.21 -3.78
CA THR A 196 10.96 -5.27 -4.77
C THR A 196 11.75 -6.44 -4.20
N TYR A 197 12.13 -6.43 -2.91
CA TYR A 197 12.94 -7.52 -2.34
C TYR A 197 12.19 -8.86 -2.26
N GLU A 198 10.86 -8.85 -2.19
CA GLU A 198 10.06 -10.08 -2.23
C GLU A 198 10.12 -10.77 -3.59
N THR A 199 10.28 -10.01 -4.68
CA THR A 199 10.35 -10.54 -6.05
C THR A 199 11.78 -10.75 -6.52
N ASP A 200 12.68 -9.83 -6.19
CA ASP A 200 14.04 -9.74 -6.76
C ASP A 200 15.12 -10.23 -5.77
N GLY A 201 14.71 -10.56 -4.54
CA GLY A 201 15.60 -10.94 -3.44
C GLY A 201 16.19 -9.74 -2.68
N VAL A 202 16.86 -10.02 -1.56
CA VAL A 202 17.53 -9.02 -0.72
C VAL A 202 18.96 -8.74 -1.25
N PRO A 203 19.47 -7.50 -1.23
CA PRO A 203 20.83 -7.21 -1.69
C PRO A 203 21.85 -7.97 -0.84
N LYS A 204 22.89 -8.50 -1.48
CA LYS A 204 24.01 -9.14 -0.76
C LYS A 204 24.81 -8.12 0.06
N ASP A 205 24.99 -6.93 -0.49
CA ASP A 205 25.63 -5.80 0.17
C ASP A 205 24.64 -4.63 0.27
N PHE A 206 24.26 -4.30 1.50
CA PHE A 206 23.35 -3.20 1.77
C PHE A 206 24.00 -1.83 1.58
N MET A 207 25.30 -1.71 1.85
CA MET A 207 26.02 -0.45 1.68
C MET A 207 26.11 -0.04 0.21
N GLU A 208 26.23 -1.02 -0.68
CA GLU A 208 26.21 -0.73 -2.11
C GLU A 208 24.83 -0.29 -2.61
N ASN A 209 23.76 -0.68 -1.92
CA ASN A 209 22.41 -0.26 -2.26
C ASN A 209 22.00 1.12 -1.69
N LEU A 210 22.81 1.72 -0.82
CA LEU A 210 22.46 2.96 -0.12
C LEU A 210 23.20 4.17 -0.68
N VAL A 211 22.51 5.31 -0.77
CA VAL A 211 23.10 6.57 -1.23
C VAL A 211 22.52 7.77 -0.47
N PRO A 212 23.35 8.73 0.00
CA PRO A 212 22.86 9.99 0.54
C PRO A 212 22.46 10.96 -0.57
N LEU A 213 21.25 11.53 -0.46
CA LEU A 213 20.68 12.50 -1.40
C LEU A 213 19.97 13.62 -0.63
N CYS A 214 20.00 14.84 -1.16
CA CYS A 214 19.18 15.92 -0.62
C CYS A 214 17.71 15.71 -0.98
N SER A 215 16.78 16.34 -0.26
CA SER A 215 15.33 16.12 -0.43
C SER A 215 14.82 16.34 -1.86
N ASN A 216 15.44 17.26 -2.62
CA ASN A 216 15.11 17.47 -4.03
C ASN A 216 15.57 16.29 -4.91
N CYS A 217 16.84 15.90 -4.79
CA CYS A 217 17.40 14.78 -5.55
C CYS A 217 16.76 13.44 -5.15
N HIS A 218 16.46 13.26 -3.87
CA HIS A 218 15.75 12.11 -3.33
C HIS A 218 14.32 12.03 -3.90
N SER A 219 13.62 13.16 -4.02
CA SER A 219 12.32 13.18 -4.71
C SER A 219 12.47 12.81 -6.18
N MET A 220 13.46 13.36 -6.88
CA MET A 220 13.64 13.15 -8.32
C MET A 220 14.06 11.73 -8.68
N ILE A 221 14.87 11.05 -7.86
CA ILE A 221 15.29 9.66 -8.16
C ILE A 221 14.09 8.70 -8.18
N HIS A 222 13.03 8.97 -7.40
CA HIS A 222 11.80 8.17 -7.41
C HIS A 222 10.98 8.32 -8.70
N HIS A 223 11.26 9.34 -9.53
CA HIS A 223 10.62 9.50 -10.83
C HIS A 223 11.35 8.77 -11.96
N ILE A 224 12.58 8.28 -11.72
CA ILE A 224 13.32 7.45 -12.67
C ILE A 224 12.70 6.05 -12.64
N LYS A 225 12.19 5.63 -13.80
CA LYS A 225 11.57 4.30 -13.99
C LYS A 225 12.50 3.43 -14.81
N ASP A 226 12.55 2.14 -14.47
CA ASP A 226 13.20 1.10 -15.28
C ASP A 226 14.68 1.39 -15.62
N SER A 227 15.44 1.83 -14.62
CA SER A 227 16.89 2.09 -14.75
C SER A 227 17.72 1.08 -13.96
N GLU A 228 18.76 0.55 -14.58
CA GLU A 228 19.80 -0.26 -13.92
C GLU A 228 20.79 0.61 -13.12
N HIS A 229 20.89 1.91 -13.44
CA HIS A 229 21.83 2.86 -12.83
C HIS A 229 21.15 4.18 -12.44
N PRO A 230 20.15 4.17 -11.54
CA PRO A 230 19.31 5.35 -11.27
C PRO A 230 20.07 6.56 -10.70
N LEU A 231 21.19 6.33 -9.99
CA LEU A 231 22.04 7.42 -9.51
C LEU A 231 22.78 8.12 -10.67
N ARG A 232 23.27 7.35 -11.65
CA ARG A 232 23.92 7.88 -12.85
C ARG A 232 22.95 8.72 -13.65
N ASP A 233 21.79 8.16 -13.94
CA ASP A 233 20.76 8.81 -14.75
C ASP A 233 20.31 10.11 -14.09
N LEU A 234 20.18 10.12 -12.76
CA LEU A 234 19.87 11.33 -12.02
C LEU A 234 20.98 12.40 -12.15
N ARG A 235 22.26 11.99 -12.05
CA ARG A 235 23.41 12.90 -12.21
C ARG A 235 23.47 13.49 -13.61
N GLU A 236 23.16 12.70 -14.64
CA GLU A 236 23.12 13.13 -16.04
C GLU A 236 21.94 14.08 -16.31
N ALA A 237 20.77 13.78 -15.75
CA ALA A 237 19.58 14.61 -15.88
C ALA A 237 19.67 15.93 -15.10
N TYR A 238 20.49 16.01 -14.05
CA TYR A 238 20.60 17.19 -13.20
C TYR A 238 21.28 18.36 -13.91
N ARG A 239 20.52 19.45 -14.11
CA ARG A 239 20.96 20.68 -14.79
C ARG A 239 21.24 21.86 -13.87
N GLY A 240 21.19 21.64 -12.55
CA GLY A 240 21.50 22.68 -11.56
C GLY A 240 22.99 22.84 -11.31
N ILE A 241 23.34 23.67 -10.33
CA ILE A 241 24.74 23.88 -9.90
C ILE A 241 25.21 22.63 -9.15
N LYS A 242 26.25 21.98 -9.66
CA LYS A 242 26.91 20.86 -9.00
C LYS A 242 28.02 21.38 -8.11
N LYS A 243 27.94 21.10 -6.81
CA LYS A 243 29.05 21.30 -5.87
C LYS A 243 30.02 20.11 -5.95
N GLU A 244 31.26 20.33 -5.52
CA GLU A 244 32.27 19.29 -5.43
C GLU A 244 31.86 18.24 -4.38
N ILE A 245 31.80 16.97 -4.81
CA ILE A 245 31.53 15.84 -3.91
C ILE A 245 32.87 15.30 -3.37
N LYS A 246 33.02 15.27 -2.05
CA LYS A 246 34.26 14.89 -1.37
C LYS A 246 34.59 13.41 -1.50
N ILE A 247 33.58 12.57 -1.33
CA ILE A 247 33.70 11.11 -1.42
C ILE A 247 32.59 10.62 -2.36
N TRP A 248 33.00 10.07 -3.50
CA TRP A 248 32.08 9.62 -4.53
C TRP A 248 31.62 8.19 -4.29
N LYS A 249 30.31 7.98 -4.32
CA LYS A 249 29.73 6.67 -4.56
C LYS A 249 29.78 6.35 -6.06
N GLN A 250 30.49 5.27 -6.39
CA GLN A 250 30.45 4.65 -7.71
C GLN A 250 29.09 4.00 -7.93
N ASP A 251 28.66 3.96 -9.18
CA ASP A 251 27.43 3.26 -9.60
C ASP A 251 27.67 1.75 -9.71
#